data_AF-A0A931T0Z2-F1
#
_entry.id   AF-A0A931T0Z2-F1
#
_cell.length_a   1.000
_cell.length_b   1.000
_cell.length_c   1.000
_cell.angle_alpha   90.00
_cell.angle_beta   90.00
_cell.angle_gamma   90.00
#
_symmetry.space_group_name_H-M   'P 1'
#
loop_
_entity.id
_entity.type
_entity.pdbx_description
1 polymer ?
#
loop_
_entity_poly.entity_id
_entity_poly.type
_entity_poly.pdbx_seq_one_letter_code
_entity_poly.pdbx_strand_id
1 'polypeptide(L)'
;AAVQALTFGIGLATVAAGGAVFSLIWTFNAGSHEAWISKMLSIIVFGGMGSLPGALIASLIMGVVESVAAVTITTYPSPIVFYLVLFLTLVFRPQGLMGTRTREA
;
A
#
# COMPACT_ATOMS: atom_id res chain seq x y z
N ALA A 1 5.76 -26.83 -7.53
CA ALA A 1 7.14 -26.32 -7.66
C ALA A 1 7.31 -25.33 -8.82
N ALA A 2 7.33 -25.76 -10.08
CA ALA A 2 7.62 -24.86 -11.23
C ALA A 2 6.62 -23.69 -11.38
N VAL A 3 5.31 -23.96 -11.27
CA VAL A 3 4.28 -22.91 -11.37
C VAL A 3 4.40 -21.89 -10.24
N GLN A 4 4.67 -22.34 -9.00
CA GLN A 4 4.85 -21.46 -7.85
C GLN A 4 6.10 -20.57 -7.99
N ALA A 5 7.19 -21.14 -8.50
CA ALA A 5 8.41 -20.39 -8.79
C ALA A 5 8.18 -19.33 -9.87
N LEU A 6 7.40 -19.65 -10.91
CA LEU A 6 7.05 -18.70 -11.97
C LEU A 6 6.19 -17.55 -11.45
N THR A 7 5.13 -17.84 -10.69
CA THR A 7 4.27 -16.79 -10.10
C THR A 7 5.04 -15.89 -9.14
N PHE A 8 5.94 -16.49 -8.35
CA PHE A 8 6.80 -15.74 -7.44
C PHE A 8 7.82 -14.87 -8.19
N GLY A 9 8.44 -15.41 -9.24
CA GLY A 9 9.38 -14.68 -10.09
C GLY A 9 8.75 -13.46 -10.77
N ILE A 10 7.52 -13.59 -11.28
CA ILE A 10 6.78 -12.46 -11.86
C ILE A 10 6.51 -11.39 -10.79
N GLY A 11 6.06 -11.79 -9.60
CA GLY A 11 5.82 -10.86 -8.50
C GLY A 11 7.09 -10.10 -8.09
N LEU A 12 8.21 -10.80 -7.93
CA LEU A 12 9.51 -10.18 -7.63
C LEU A 12 9.97 -9.23 -8.74
N ALA A 13 9.78 -9.60 -10.01
CA ALA A 13 10.15 -8.73 -11.13
C ALA A 13 9.35 -7.42 -11.11
N THR A 14 8.05 -7.46 -10.81
CA THR A 14 7.23 -6.25 -10.68
C THR A 14 7.63 -5.39 -9.48
N VAL A 15 7.90 -6.02 -8.33
CA VAL A 15 8.38 -5.31 -7.13
C VAL A 15 9.74 -4.66 -7.38
N ALA A 16 10.66 -5.35 -8.04
CA ALA A 16 11.98 -4.82 -8.39
C ALA A 16 11.88 -3.62 -9.33
N ALA A 17 11.03 -3.70 -10.36
CA ALA A 17 10.79 -2.58 -11.29
C ALA A 17 10.22 -1.36 -10.56
N GLY A 18 9.21 -1.53 -9.71
CA GLY A 18 8.62 -0.44 -8.92
C GLY A 18 9.61 0.17 -7.92
N GLY A 19 10.35 -0.68 -7.20
CA GLY A 19 11.36 -0.26 -6.23
C GLY A 19 12.52 0.51 -6.88
N ALA A 20 12.96 0.09 -8.07
CA ALA A 20 14.01 0.79 -8.82
C ALA A 20 13.58 2.22 -9.20
N VAL A 21 12.34 2.41 -9.68
CA VAL A 21 11.81 3.73 -9.99
C VAL A 21 11.68 4.58 -8.72
N PHE A 22 11.17 3.98 -7.63
CA PHE A 22 11.01 4.67 -6.36
C PHE A 22 12.34 5.17 -5.78
N SER A 23 13.41 4.36 -5.92
CA SER A 23 14.77 4.70 -5.49
C SER A 23 15.36 5.95 -6.16
N LEU A 24 14.88 6.31 -7.36
CA LEU A 24 15.37 7.49 -8.07
C LEU A 24 14.76 8.79 -7.54
N ILE A 25 13.56 8.70 -6.94
CA ILE A 25 12.81 9.85 -6.45
C ILE A 25 13.12 10.10 -4.97
N TRP A 26 13.29 9.04 -4.19
CA TRP A 26 13.50 9.12 -2.74
C TRP A 26 14.85 8.51 -2.33
N THR A 27 15.65 9.26 -1.58
CA THR A 27 16.88 8.74 -0.98
C THR A 27 16.55 7.89 0.24
N PHE A 28 16.98 6.63 0.23
CA PHE A 28 16.85 5.74 1.38
C PHE A 28 17.77 6.18 2.51
N ASN A 29 17.20 6.42 3.69
CA ASN A 29 17.93 6.71 4.92
C ASN A 29 17.62 5.64 5.97
N ALA A 30 18.61 5.29 6.79
CA ALA A 30 18.52 4.24 7.80
C ALA A 30 17.37 4.41 8.82
N GLY A 31 16.83 5.63 9.00
CA GLY A 31 15.69 5.90 9.88
C GLY A 31 14.32 5.95 9.20
N SER A 32 14.24 5.88 7.87
CA SER A 32 12.99 6.13 7.13
C SER A 32 12.07 4.91 6.99
N HIS A 33 12.58 3.71 7.31
CA HIS A 33 11.88 2.45 7.07
C HIS A 33 10.54 2.33 7.80
N GLU A 34 10.45 2.82 9.05
CA GLU A 34 9.23 2.71 9.86
C GLU A 34 8.03 3.46 9.23
N ALA A 35 8.29 4.64 8.68
CA ALA A 35 7.28 5.43 8.01
C ALA A 35 6.81 4.79 6.70
N TRP A 36 7.72 4.13 5.97
CA TRP A 36 7.36 3.44 4.72
C TRP A 36 6.58 2.15 4.97
N ILE A 37 7.02 1.32 5.93
CA ILE A 37 6.33 0.06 6.25
C ILE A 37 4.89 0.31 6.71
N SER A 38 4.68 1.29 7.59
CA SER A 38 3.33 1.65 8.07
C SER A 38 2.42 2.17 6.96
N LYS A 39 2.93 2.98 6.03
CA LYS A 39 2.18 3.43 4.84
C LYS A 39 1.82 2.24 3.94
N MET A 40 2.77 1.36 3.64
CA MET A 40 2.53 0.20 2.78
C MET A 40 1.49 -0.75 3.37
N LEU A 41 1.57 -1.01 4.68
CA LEU A 41 0.57 -1.79 5.40
C LEU A 41 -0.81 -1.13 5.31
N SER A 42 -0.87 0.20 5.48
CA SER A 42 -2.12 0.94 5.40
C SER A 42 -2.78 0.81 4.02
N ILE A 43 -1.99 0.90 2.94
CA ILE A 43 -2.45 0.72 1.57
C ILE A 43 -2.99 -0.70 1.33
N ILE A 44 -2.26 -1.73 1.79
CA ILE A 44 -2.65 -3.14 1.60
C ILE A 44 -3.93 -3.47 2.37
N VAL A 45 -4.04 -3.00 3.62
CA VAL A 45 -5.24 -3.20 4.44
C VAL A 45 -6.42 -2.43 3.85
N PHE A 46 -6.20 -1.21 3.34
CA PHE A 46 -7.23 -0.45 2.62
C PHE A 46 -7.72 -1.18 1.37
N GLY A 47 -6.83 -1.77 0.58
CA GLY A 47 -7.18 -2.53 -0.63
C GLY A 47 -7.88 -3.87 -0.35
N GLY A 48 -7.52 -4.53 0.75
CA GLY A 48 -8.05 -5.82 1.19
C GLY A 48 -7.00 -6.93 1.12
N MET A 49 -6.79 -7.62 2.26
CA MET A 49 -5.79 -8.68 2.42
C MET A 49 -6.13 -9.89 1.55
N GLY A 50 -5.43 -10.05 0.43
CA GLY A 50 -5.63 -11.17 -0.52
C GLY A 50 -6.24 -10.79 -1.88
N SER A 51 -6.52 -9.51 -2.12
CA SER A 51 -7.04 -9.02 -3.40
C SER A 51 -6.00 -8.19 -4.16
N LEU A 52 -5.47 -8.75 -5.25
CA LEU A 52 -4.53 -8.03 -6.13
C LEU A 52 -5.15 -6.78 -6.77
N PRO A 53 -6.38 -6.82 -7.33
CA PRO A 53 -7.03 -5.62 -7.88
C PRO A 53 -7.32 -4.57 -6.82
N GLY A 54 -7.70 -5.00 -5.61
CA GLY A 54 -7.96 -4.10 -4.47
C GLY A 54 -6.70 -3.33 -4.05
N ALA A 55 -5.56 -4.02 -3.97
CA ALA A 55 -4.28 -3.39 -3.63
C ALA A 55 -3.82 -2.36 -4.67
N LEU A 56 -4.04 -2.64 -5.97
CA LEU A 56 -3.71 -1.70 -7.05
C LEU A 56 -4.54 -0.42 -6.95
N ILE A 57 -5.87 -0.53 -6.84
CA ILE A 57 -6.77 0.62 -6.71
C ILE A 57 -6.45 1.42 -5.43
N ALA A 58 -6.25 0.73 -4.31
CA ALA A 58 -5.87 1.35 -3.05
C ALA A 58 -4.56 2.14 -3.16
N SER A 59 -3.53 1.58 -3.80
CA SER A 59 -2.24 2.26 -3.98
C SER A 59 -2.35 3.53 -4.83
N LEU A 60 -3.21 3.51 -5.86
CA LEU A 60 -3.46 4.67 -6.71
C LEU A 60 -4.19 5.77 -5.94
N ILE A 61 -5.27 5.41 -5.22
CA ILE A 61 -6.04 6.36 -4.41
C ILE A 61 -5.17 6.97 -3.33
N MET A 62 -4.45 6.14 -2.56
CA MET A 62 -3.60 6.61 -1.47
C MET A 62 -2.44 7.47 -1.99
N GLY A 63 -1.85 7.15 -3.14
CA GLY A 63 -0.82 7.99 -3.76
C GLY A 63 -1.33 9.37 -4.19
N VAL A 64 -2.55 9.45 -4.74
CA VAL A 64 -3.19 10.73 -5.09
C VAL A 64 -3.53 11.51 -3.82
N VAL A 65 -4.12 10.85 -2.83
CA VAL A 65 -4.46 11.48 -1.53
C VAL A 65 -3.21 12.00 -0.83
N GLU A 66 -2.11 11.24 -0.83
CA GLU A 66 -0.83 11.68 -0.29
C GLU A 66 -0.28 12.90 -1.03
N SER A 67 -0.32 12.89 -2.35
CA SER A 67 0.14 14.02 -3.18
C SER A 67 -0.66 15.29 -2.92
N VAL A 68 -1.99 15.19 -2.77
CA VAL A 68 -2.86 16.32 -2.44
C VAL A 68 -2.66 16.77 -0.99
N ALA A 69 -2.50 15.84 -0.04
CA ALA A 69 -2.23 16.13 1.36
C ALA A 69 -0.88 16.83 1.54
N ALA A 70 0.14 16.44 0.78
CA ALA A 70 1.45 17.08 0.80
C ALA A 70 1.40 18.57 0.40
N VAL A 71 0.47 18.96 -0.47
CA VAL A 71 0.29 20.35 -0.91
C VAL A 71 -0.60 21.14 0.06
N THR A 72 -1.63 20.51 0.64
CA THR A 72 -2.66 21.19 1.43
C THR A 72 -2.37 21.23 2.94
N ILE A 73 -1.64 20.25 3.46
CA ILE A 73 -1.36 20.07 4.89
C ILE A 73 0.15 20.16 5.10
N THR A 74 0.68 21.39 5.14
CA THR A 74 2.11 21.64 5.37
C THR A 74 2.52 21.54 6.85
N THR A 75 1.55 21.48 7.77
CA THR A 75 1.78 21.63 9.22
C THR A 75 1.65 20.33 10.03
N TYR A 76 1.03 19.27 9.51
CA TYR A 76 0.88 18.00 10.22
C TYR A 76 1.73 16.89 9.59
N PRO A 77 2.25 15.95 10.40
CA PRO A 77 3.05 14.86 9.87
C PRO A 77 2.20 14.02 8.90
N SER A 78 2.67 13.96 7.67
CA SER A 78 2.16 13.20 6.52
C SER A 78 1.61 11.77 6.83
N PRO A 79 2.11 11.01 7.84
CA PRO A 79 1.55 9.70 8.19
C PRO A 79 0.11 9.72 8.72
N ILE A 80 -0.38 10.83 9.28
CA ILE A 80 -1.66 10.84 10.00
C ILE A 80 -2.84 10.56 9.06
N VAL A 81 -2.72 10.94 7.79
CA VAL A 81 -3.72 10.69 6.75
C VAL A 81 -3.84 9.18 6.48
N PHE A 82 -2.71 8.47 6.42
CA PHE A 82 -2.69 7.01 6.23
C PHE A 82 -3.38 6.28 7.40
N TYR A 83 -3.07 6.67 8.63
CA TYR A 83 -3.69 6.09 9.81
C TYR A 83 -5.18 6.40 9.92
N LEU A 84 -5.60 7.63 9.56
CA LEU A 84 -7.01 8.00 9.53
C LEU A 84 -7.78 7.18 8.49
N VAL A 85 -7.25 7.05 7.28
CA VAL A 85 -7.89 6.24 6.22
C VAL A 85 -7.97 4.78 6.64
N LEU A 86 -6.90 4.23 7.23
CA LEU A 86 -6.91 2.86 7.76
C LEU A 86 -7.96 2.70 8.86
N PHE A 87 -8.01 3.62 9.83
CA PHE A 87 -8.98 3.57 10.93
C PHE A 87 -10.42 3.64 10.42
N LEU A 88 -10.72 4.60 9.53
CA LEU A 88 -12.03 4.72 8.89
C LEU A 88 -12.39 3.45 8.12
N THR A 89 -11.44 2.88 7.38
CA THR A 89 -11.68 1.67 6.62
C THR A 89 -11.96 0.49 7.53
N LEU A 90 -11.23 0.32 8.63
CA LEU A 90 -11.51 -0.74 9.60
C LEU A 90 -12.87 -0.59 10.26
N VAL A 91 -13.30 0.64 10.56
CA VAL A 91 -14.62 0.93 11.15
C VAL A 91 -15.75 0.63 10.17
N PHE A 92 -15.64 1.06 8.92
CA PHE A 92 -16.74 0.94 7.95
C PHE A 92 -16.72 -0.37 7.14
N ARG A 93 -15.52 -0.91 6.84
CA ARG A 93 -15.31 -2.14 6.05
C ARG A 93 -13.99 -2.83 6.44
N PRO A 94 -13.97 -3.69 7.49
CA PRO A 94 -12.75 -4.34 7.97
C PRO A 94 -12.10 -5.30 6.97
N GLN A 95 -12.74 -5.57 5.84
CA GLN A 95 -12.17 -6.37 4.74
C GLN A 95 -11.46 -5.53 3.67
N GLY A 96 -11.48 -4.20 3.75
CA GLY A 96 -10.93 -3.32 2.71
C GLY A 96 -11.85 -3.16 1.49
N LEU A 97 -11.34 -2.52 0.43
CA LEU A 97 -12.10 -2.12 -0.76
C LEU A 97 -12.63 -3.31 -1.56
N MET A 98 -11.80 -4.35 -1.74
CA MET A 98 -12.12 -5.58 -2.47
C MET A 98 -11.67 -6.82 -1.71
N GLY A 99 -11.74 -6.81 -0.38
CA GLY A 99 -11.46 -7.99 0.42
C GLY A 99 -12.37 -9.14 0.02
N THR A 100 -11.80 -10.16 -0.61
CA THR A 100 -12.46 -11.43 -0.79
C THR A 100 -12.63 -12.02 0.60
N ARG A 101 -13.87 -12.22 1.06
CA ARG A 101 -14.13 -13.26 2.07
C ARG A 101 -13.57 -14.52 1.46
N THR A 102 -12.45 -15.02 1.98
CA THR A 102 -12.03 -16.38 1.73
C THR A 102 -13.28 -17.22 1.92
N ARG A 103 -13.82 -17.75 0.81
CA ARG A 103 -14.80 -18.82 0.85
C ARG A 103 -14.03 -19.99 1.44
N GLU A 104 -14.05 -20.09 2.76
CA GLU A 104 -13.94 -21.38 3.40
C GLU A 104 -15.26 -22.10 3.11
N ALA A 105 -15.25 -22.89 2.02
CA ALA A 105 -16.07 -24.08 1.75
C ALA A 105 -15.90 -24.46 0.27
#